data_AF-A0A3B9JD42-F1
#
_entry.id   AF-A0A3B9JD42-F1
#
_cell.length_a   1.000
_cell.length_b   1.000
_cell.length_c   1.000
_cell.angle_alpha   90.00
_cell.angle_beta   90.00
_cell.angle_gamma   90.00
#
_symmetry.space_group_name_H-M   'P 1'
#
loop_
_entity.id
_entity.type
_entity.pdbx_description
1 polymer ?
#
loop_
_entity_poly.entity_id
_entity_poly.type
_entity_poly.pdbx_seq_one_letter_code
_entity_poly.pdbx_strand_id
1 'polypeptide(L)'
;MAILPGTDGVVKMSKSLGNHIPLNSNPEDMYGKVMSVPDVAMPQFAKLVTRWLPADVHQFENELKSGVLHPRDAKMRLAHEITATYYSEAEATHAQEAFVRQFQQGQIPDEMPEYSLQPGQTVLDVLIAAAMVASKSEGRRMFDQKGVRLDGNVLDKSDAEFPHPGVLQVGKRRFVRVK
;
A
#
# COMPACT_ATOMS: atom_id res chain seq x y z
N MET A 1 -18.86 10.06 -27.66
CA MET A 1 -17.72 9.21 -27.25
C MET A 1 -17.09 9.88 -26.03
N ALA A 2 -17.04 9.21 -24.87
CA ALA A 2 -16.45 9.80 -23.67
C ALA A 2 -14.92 9.79 -23.80
N ILE A 3 -14.25 10.92 -23.55
CA ILE A 3 -12.80 11.04 -23.63
C ILE A 3 -12.22 10.70 -22.26
N LEU A 4 -11.32 9.73 -22.18
CA LEU A 4 -10.67 9.34 -20.93
C LEU A 4 -9.82 10.51 -20.39
N PRO A 5 -10.07 10.98 -19.15
CA PRO A 5 -9.22 11.98 -18.53
C PRO A 5 -7.86 11.38 -18.21
N GLY A 6 -6.84 12.24 -18.08
CA GLY A 6 -5.54 11.82 -17.58
C GLY A 6 -5.56 11.50 -16.08
N THR A 7 -4.37 11.31 -15.50
CA THR A 7 -4.18 11.13 -14.06
C THR A 7 -4.51 12.39 -13.24
N ASP A 8 -4.88 13.49 -13.88
CA ASP A 8 -5.46 14.68 -13.22
C ASP A 8 -6.99 14.59 -13.04
N GLY A 9 -7.64 13.63 -13.72
CA GLY A 9 -9.09 13.39 -13.65
C GLY A 9 -9.97 14.46 -14.33
N VAL A 10 -9.39 15.46 -14.97
CA VAL A 10 -10.12 16.63 -15.51
C VAL A 10 -9.88 16.79 -17.01
N VAL A 11 -8.62 16.86 -17.42
CA VAL A 11 -8.24 17.13 -18.81
C VAL A 11 -8.06 15.80 -19.52
N LYS A 12 -8.34 15.78 -20.83
CA LYS A 12 -8.04 14.62 -21.67
C LYS A 12 -6.59 14.16 -21.46
N MET A 13 -6.40 12.84 -21.52
CA MET A 13 -5.08 12.26 -21.42
C MET A 13 -4.15 12.77 -22.54
N SER A 14 -2.95 13.24 -22.19
CA SER A 14 -1.95 13.76 -23.13
C SER A 14 -0.52 13.53 -22.64
N LYS A 15 0.37 13.14 -23.57
CA LYS A 15 1.81 13.05 -23.29
C LYS A 15 2.41 14.40 -22.90
N SER A 16 2.01 15.47 -23.58
CA SER A 16 2.53 16.83 -23.34
C SER A 16 2.13 17.41 -21.98
N LEU A 17 1.02 16.94 -21.40
CA LEU A 17 0.54 17.38 -20.09
C LEU A 17 1.08 16.52 -18.94
N GLY A 18 1.83 15.45 -19.24
CA GLY A 18 2.37 14.54 -18.22
C GLY A 18 1.31 13.69 -17.49
N ASN A 19 0.03 13.83 -17.84
CA ASN A 19 -1.11 13.16 -17.19
C ASN A 19 -1.47 11.80 -17.85
N HIS A 20 -0.59 11.24 -18.68
CA HIS A 20 -0.85 10.01 -19.41
C HIS A 20 -0.34 8.75 -18.72
N ILE A 21 -0.99 7.64 -19.01
CA ILE A 21 -0.55 6.29 -18.65
C ILE A 21 0.09 5.67 -19.90
N PRO A 22 1.43 5.52 -19.95
CA PRO A 22 2.10 4.98 -21.13
C PRO A 22 1.86 3.47 -21.23
N LEU A 23 1.40 2.99 -22.39
CA LEU A 23 1.24 1.55 -22.65
C LEU A 23 2.57 0.81 -22.84
N ASN A 24 3.61 1.53 -23.23
CA ASN A 24 4.97 1.02 -23.44
C ASN A 24 5.86 1.18 -22.19
N SER A 25 5.25 1.23 -21.00
CA SER A 25 5.94 1.28 -19.73
C SER A 25 6.27 -0.13 -19.23
N ASN A 26 6.64 -0.28 -17.96
CA ASN A 26 6.65 -1.59 -17.28
C ASN A 26 5.38 -1.76 -16.41
N PRO A 27 5.10 -2.96 -15.88
CA PRO A 27 3.90 -3.21 -15.06
C PRO A 27 3.81 -2.33 -13.82
N GLU A 28 4.93 -2.05 -13.14
CA GLU A 28 4.99 -1.25 -11.91
C GLU A 28 4.64 0.23 -12.19
N ASP A 29 5.19 0.79 -13.27
CA ASP A 29 4.91 2.16 -13.72
C ASP A 29 3.44 2.33 -14.11
N MET A 30 2.88 1.37 -14.87
CA MET A 30 1.47 1.39 -15.24
C MET A 30 0.59 1.32 -13.98
N TYR A 31 0.87 0.39 -13.07
CA TYR A 31 0.13 0.22 -11.84
C TYR A 31 0.17 1.52 -10.99
N GLY A 32 1.35 2.10 -10.78
CA GLY A 32 1.53 3.34 -10.04
C GLY A 32 0.81 4.54 -10.66
N LYS A 33 0.82 4.65 -12.00
CA LYS A 33 0.08 5.68 -12.72
C LYS A 33 -1.44 5.54 -12.58
N VAL A 34 -1.98 4.32 -12.64
CA VAL A 34 -3.41 4.08 -12.38
C VAL A 34 -3.76 4.39 -10.92
N MET A 35 -2.89 4.05 -9.96
CA MET A 35 -3.07 4.41 -8.54
C MET A 35 -3.14 5.92 -8.30
N SER A 36 -2.58 6.72 -9.22
CA SER A 36 -2.61 8.18 -9.18
C SER A 36 -3.88 8.79 -9.77
N VAL A 37 -4.77 7.98 -10.36
CA VAL A 37 -6.06 8.44 -10.89
C VAL A 37 -6.95 8.95 -9.75
N PRO A 38 -7.57 10.13 -9.86
CA PRO A 38 -8.48 10.64 -8.85
C PRO A 38 -9.76 9.81 -8.72
N ASP A 39 -10.34 9.78 -7.53
CA ASP A 39 -11.50 8.94 -7.24
C ASP A 39 -12.70 9.24 -8.16
N VAL A 40 -12.85 10.51 -8.54
CA VAL A 40 -13.89 10.99 -9.47
C VAL A 40 -13.76 10.42 -10.88
N ALA A 41 -12.56 10.00 -11.28
CA ALA A 41 -12.29 9.47 -12.61
C ALA A 41 -12.36 7.92 -12.66
N MET A 42 -12.32 7.24 -11.50
CA MET A 42 -12.35 5.77 -11.44
C MET A 42 -13.51 5.13 -12.22
N PRO A 43 -14.77 5.60 -12.15
CA PRO A 43 -15.87 5.02 -12.93
C PRO A 43 -15.61 5.02 -14.43
N GLN A 44 -15.00 6.10 -14.94
CA GLN A 44 -14.72 6.22 -16.36
C GLN A 44 -13.59 5.29 -16.80
N PHE A 45 -12.56 5.12 -15.97
CA PHE A 45 -11.51 4.13 -16.20
C PHE A 45 -12.05 2.70 -16.14
N ALA A 46 -12.86 2.38 -15.13
CA ALA A 46 -13.52 1.08 -15.00
C ALA A 46 -14.30 0.74 -16.27
N LYS A 47 -15.11 1.68 -16.78
CA LYS A 47 -15.93 1.49 -17.96
C LYS A 47 -15.16 1.36 -19.29
N LEU A 48 -14.06 2.10 -19.45
CA LEU A 48 -13.42 2.28 -20.75
C LEU A 48 -12.12 1.49 -20.93
N VAL A 49 -11.49 1.06 -19.83
CA VAL A 49 -10.12 0.51 -19.86
C VAL A 49 -10.05 -0.92 -19.34
N THR A 50 -11.05 -1.36 -18.54
CA THR A 50 -11.06 -2.73 -18.01
C THR A 50 -11.79 -3.70 -18.94
N ARG A 51 -11.56 -4.99 -18.72
CA ARG A 51 -12.30 -6.09 -19.38
C ARG A 51 -13.58 -6.47 -18.65
N TRP A 52 -13.97 -5.71 -17.62
CA TRP A 52 -15.13 -6.01 -16.79
C TRP A 52 -16.43 -5.98 -17.59
N LEU A 53 -17.36 -6.86 -17.23
CA LEU A 53 -18.69 -6.84 -17.83
C LEU A 53 -19.46 -5.61 -17.33
N PRO A 54 -20.50 -5.16 -18.06
CA PRO A 54 -21.31 -4.02 -17.61
C PRO A 54 -21.83 -4.17 -16.18
N ALA A 55 -22.22 -5.39 -15.79
CA ALA A 55 -22.66 -5.69 -14.43
C ALA A 55 -21.58 -5.44 -13.36
N ASP A 56 -20.34 -5.84 -13.64
CA ASP A 56 -19.20 -5.67 -12.74
C ASP A 56 -18.84 -4.18 -12.58
N VAL A 57 -18.88 -3.41 -13.68
CA VAL A 57 -18.68 -1.95 -13.65
C VAL A 57 -19.77 -1.28 -12.82
N HIS A 58 -21.04 -1.67 -13.02
CA HIS A 58 -22.15 -1.14 -12.22
C HIS A 58 -22.01 -1.47 -10.73
N GLN A 59 -21.57 -2.69 -10.40
CA GLN A 59 -21.30 -3.08 -9.02
C GLN A 59 -20.18 -2.23 -8.41
N PHE A 60 -19.04 -2.11 -9.11
CA PHE A 60 -17.92 -1.29 -8.68
C PHE A 60 -18.33 0.17 -8.39
N GLU A 61 -19.11 0.79 -9.29
CA GLU A 61 -19.61 2.15 -9.08
C GLU A 61 -20.53 2.28 -7.86
N ASN A 62 -21.41 1.29 -7.65
CA ASN A 62 -22.34 1.29 -6.53
C ASN A 62 -21.62 1.08 -5.20
N GLU A 63 -20.66 0.17 -5.13
CA GLU A 63 -19.85 -0.08 -3.94
C GLU A 63 -18.99 1.15 -3.57
N LEU A 64 -18.45 1.84 -4.58
CA LEU A 64 -17.69 3.07 -4.37
C LEU A 64 -18.58 4.22 -3.87
N LYS A 65 -19.77 4.41 -4.46
CA LYS A 65 -20.73 5.46 -4.04
C LYS A 65 -21.31 5.23 -2.65
N SER A 66 -21.59 3.97 -2.32
CA SER A 66 -22.13 3.59 -1.00
C SER A 66 -21.08 3.56 0.10
N GLY A 67 -19.79 3.63 -0.24
CA GLY A 67 -18.68 3.55 0.72
C GLY A 67 -18.38 2.14 1.20
N VAL A 68 -19.05 1.12 0.65
CA VAL A 68 -18.72 -0.30 0.90
C VAL A 68 -17.30 -0.61 0.45
N LEU A 69 -16.92 -0.09 -0.72
CA LEU A 69 -15.55 -0.19 -1.25
C LEU A 69 -14.79 1.11 -0.97
N HIS A 70 -13.77 1.02 -0.11
CA HIS A 70 -12.92 2.18 0.19
C HIS A 70 -12.19 2.66 -1.06
N PRO A 71 -12.07 3.97 -1.34
CA PRO A 71 -11.51 4.48 -2.60
C PRO A 71 -10.08 3.99 -2.90
N ARG A 72 -9.26 3.79 -1.86
CA ARG A 72 -7.93 3.18 -2.03
C ARG A 72 -8.02 1.77 -2.61
N ASP A 73 -8.90 0.94 -2.07
CA ASP A 73 -9.01 -0.46 -2.45
C ASP A 73 -9.66 -0.57 -3.84
N ALA A 74 -10.61 0.33 -4.15
CA ALA A 74 -11.13 0.51 -5.50
C ALA A 74 -10.01 0.83 -6.51
N LYS A 75 -9.09 1.74 -6.18
CA LYS A 75 -7.94 2.06 -7.04
C LYS A 75 -6.99 0.89 -7.21
N MET A 76 -6.71 0.15 -6.14
CA MET A 76 -5.87 -1.06 -6.24
C MET A 76 -6.49 -2.10 -7.16
N ARG A 77 -7.80 -2.36 -7.01
CA ARG A 77 -8.54 -3.28 -7.89
C ARG A 77 -8.51 -2.82 -9.36
N LEU A 78 -8.68 -1.51 -9.59
CA LEU A 78 -8.64 -0.93 -10.93
C LEU A 78 -7.23 -0.99 -11.54
N ALA A 79 -6.20 -0.67 -10.77
CA ALA A 79 -4.80 -0.72 -11.19
C ALA A 79 -4.38 -2.15 -11.53
N HIS A 80 -4.78 -3.11 -10.70
CA HIS A 80 -4.52 -4.53 -10.95
C HIS A 80 -5.16 -5.00 -12.25
N GLU A 81 -6.46 -4.75 -12.47
CA GLU A 81 -7.15 -5.17 -13.70
C GLU A 81 -6.55 -4.54 -14.97
N ILE A 82 -6.26 -3.23 -14.94
CA ILE A 82 -5.67 -2.53 -16.08
C ILE A 82 -4.28 -3.09 -16.38
N THR A 83 -3.43 -3.25 -15.37
CA THR A 83 -2.10 -3.84 -15.56
C THR A 83 -2.18 -5.28 -16.06
N ALA A 84 -3.08 -6.10 -15.53
CA ALA A 84 -3.28 -7.49 -15.95
C ALA A 84 -3.80 -7.59 -17.41
N THR A 85 -4.50 -6.56 -17.90
CA THR A 85 -4.99 -6.50 -19.28
C THR A 85 -3.86 -6.29 -20.28
N TYR A 86 -2.85 -5.47 -19.95
CA TYR A 86 -1.75 -5.14 -20.86
C TYR A 86 -0.52 -6.03 -20.71
N TYR A 87 -0.35 -6.65 -19.55
CA TYR A 87 0.77 -7.55 -19.24
C TYR A 87 0.23 -8.94 -18.91
N SER A 88 0.24 -9.34 -17.64
CA SER A 88 -0.32 -10.60 -17.17
C SER A 88 -0.80 -10.49 -15.73
N GLU A 89 -1.58 -11.48 -15.29
CA GLU A 89 -2.07 -11.59 -13.91
C GLU A 89 -0.92 -11.64 -12.88
N ALA A 90 0.15 -12.37 -13.23
CA ALA A 90 1.33 -12.51 -12.38
C ALA A 90 2.08 -11.17 -12.26
N GLU A 91 2.28 -10.48 -13.39
CA GLU A 91 2.96 -9.17 -13.40
C GLU A 91 2.14 -8.09 -12.68
N ALA A 92 0.82 -8.09 -12.80
CA ALA A 92 -0.05 -7.18 -12.05
C ALA A 92 0.01 -7.42 -10.54
N THR A 93 0.06 -8.70 -10.13
CA THR A 93 0.21 -9.08 -8.73
C THR A 93 1.56 -8.63 -8.17
N HIS A 94 2.65 -8.86 -8.92
CA HIS A 94 3.98 -8.37 -8.53
C HIS A 94 4.03 -6.84 -8.46
N ALA A 95 3.44 -6.14 -9.42
CA ALA A 95 3.37 -4.68 -9.41
C ALA A 95 2.60 -4.13 -8.20
N GLN A 96 1.51 -4.78 -7.83
CA GLN A 96 0.76 -4.44 -6.62
C GLN A 96 1.61 -4.63 -5.36
N GLU A 97 2.33 -5.76 -5.23
CA GLU A 97 3.21 -6.04 -4.10
C GLU A 97 4.35 -5.02 -4.01
N ALA A 98 4.97 -4.69 -5.14
CA ALA A 98 6.01 -3.67 -5.25
C ALA A 98 5.48 -2.29 -4.82
N PHE A 99 4.30 -1.89 -5.30
CA PHE A 99 3.65 -0.64 -4.92
C PHE A 99 3.36 -0.58 -3.41
N VAL A 100 2.81 -1.66 -2.84
CA VAL A 100 2.55 -1.74 -1.40
C VAL A 100 3.84 -1.64 -0.60
N ARG A 101 4.91 -2.31 -1.03
CA ARG A 101 6.22 -2.26 -0.39
C ARG A 101 6.82 -0.85 -0.46
N GLN A 102 6.83 -0.21 -1.63
CA GLN A 102 7.34 1.14 -1.81
C GLN A 102 6.55 2.16 -0.99
N PHE A 103 5.22 2.05 -0.98
CA PHE A 103 4.38 2.94 -0.18
C PHE A 103 4.61 2.75 1.32
N GLN A 104 4.83 1.52 1.78
CA GLN A 104 5.21 1.25 3.16
C GLN A 104 6.59 1.82 3.50
N GLN A 105 7.58 1.68 2.61
CA GLN A 105 8.91 2.27 2.78
C GLN A 105 8.83 3.80 2.82
N GLY A 106 8.03 4.43 1.95
CA GLY A 106 7.80 5.88 1.98
C GLY A 106 7.06 6.38 3.22
N GLN A 107 6.44 5.50 4.02
CA GLN A 107 5.88 5.85 5.33
C GLN A 107 6.90 5.79 6.46
N ILE A 108 8.07 5.21 6.23
CA ILE A 108 9.15 5.18 7.22
C ILE A 108 9.78 6.58 7.25
N PRO A 109 9.77 7.29 8.39
CA PRO A 109 10.40 8.59 8.49
C PRO A 109 11.92 8.50 8.28
N ASP A 110 12.52 9.50 7.62
CA ASP A 110 13.99 9.58 7.48
C ASP A 110 14.68 9.68 8.85
N GLU A 111 14.09 10.47 9.74
CA GLU A 111 14.50 10.62 11.14
C GLU A 111 13.57 9.86 12.07
N MET A 112 14.13 8.96 12.88
CA MET A 112 13.41 8.22 13.91
C MET A 112 14.31 8.04 15.14
N PRO A 113 13.72 7.84 16.33
CA PRO A 113 14.50 7.54 17.51
C PRO A 113 15.31 6.25 17.32
N GLU A 114 16.46 6.17 17.98
CA GLU A 114 17.32 4.99 17.93
C GLU A 114 17.29 4.25 19.25
N TYR A 115 17.41 2.92 19.19
CA TYR A 115 17.48 2.04 20.34
C TYR A 115 18.64 1.07 20.18
N SER A 116 19.51 0.98 21.19
CA SER A 116 20.62 0.03 21.19
C SER A 116 20.19 -1.31 21.79
N LEU A 117 20.15 -2.35 20.95
CA LEU A 117 19.74 -3.68 21.33
C LEU A 117 20.69 -4.27 22.37
N GLN A 118 20.15 -4.74 23.49
CA GLN A 118 20.91 -5.48 24.49
C GLN A 118 20.80 -6.99 24.24
N PRO A 119 21.87 -7.76 24.51
CA PRO A 119 21.86 -9.22 24.34
C PRO A 119 20.69 -9.89 25.09
N GLY A 120 20.01 -10.82 24.42
CA GLY A 120 18.93 -11.61 25.02
C GLY A 120 17.60 -10.89 25.22
N GLN A 121 17.46 -9.66 24.72
CA GLN A 121 16.16 -8.98 24.75
C GLN A 121 15.16 -9.62 23.80
N THR A 122 13.94 -9.81 24.28
CA THR A 122 12.82 -10.19 23.41
C THR A 122 12.28 -9.00 22.64
N VAL A 123 11.49 -9.25 21.60
CA VAL A 123 10.81 -8.16 20.87
C VAL A 123 9.91 -7.35 21.80
N LEU A 124 9.20 -7.98 22.72
CA LEU A 124 8.36 -7.29 23.71
C LEU A 124 9.17 -6.41 24.65
N ASP A 125 10.37 -6.83 25.06
CA ASP A 125 11.23 -6.02 25.92
C ASP A 125 11.75 -4.78 25.19
N VAL A 126 12.15 -4.93 23.91
CA VAL A 126 12.56 -3.79 23.06
C VAL A 126 11.40 -2.80 22.87
N LEU A 127 10.18 -3.28 22.62
CA LEU A 127 9.01 -2.40 22.45
C LEU A 127 8.75 -1.49 23.66
N ILE A 128 8.99 -2.00 24.87
CA ILE A 128 8.81 -1.23 26.11
C ILE A 128 10.01 -0.33 26.38
N ALA A 129 11.21 -0.86 26.24
CA ALA A 129 12.43 -0.11 26.50
C ALA A 129 12.61 1.07 25.52
N ALA A 130 12.14 0.91 24.28
CA ALA A 130 12.09 1.97 23.27
C ALA A 130 10.84 2.87 23.39
N ALA A 131 10.03 2.71 24.44
CA ALA A 131 8.79 3.45 24.67
C ALA A 131 7.78 3.42 23.50
N MET A 132 7.79 2.35 22.71
CA MET A 132 6.86 2.19 21.58
C MET A 132 5.46 1.78 22.04
N VAL A 133 5.34 1.16 23.21
CA VAL A 133 4.06 0.80 23.86
C VAL A 133 4.11 1.16 25.34
N ALA A 134 2.96 1.44 25.95
CA ALA A 134 2.86 1.86 27.35
C ALA A 134 2.98 0.68 28.33
N SER A 135 2.76 -0.57 27.89
CA SER A 135 2.83 -1.76 28.74
C SER A 135 3.06 -3.06 27.98
N LYS A 136 3.46 -4.13 28.68
CA LYS A 136 3.56 -5.51 28.12
C LYS A 136 2.24 -5.97 27.53
N SER A 137 1.13 -5.64 28.19
CA SER A 137 -0.22 -5.99 27.75
C SER A 137 -0.59 -5.31 26.44
N GLU A 138 -0.28 -4.01 26.29
CA GLU A 138 -0.46 -3.31 25.01
C GLU A 138 0.42 -3.92 23.91
N GLY A 139 1.69 -4.21 24.22
CA GLY A 139 2.61 -4.86 23.29
C GLY A 139 2.07 -6.17 22.73
N ARG A 140 1.62 -7.09 23.61
CA ARG A 140 1.00 -8.36 23.19
C ARG A 140 -0.23 -8.14 22.30
N ARG A 141 -1.10 -7.20 22.68
CA ARG A 141 -2.26 -6.85 21.85
C ARG A 141 -1.85 -6.37 20.45
N MET A 142 -0.73 -5.65 20.31
CA MET A 142 -0.22 -5.22 19.00
C MET A 142 0.27 -6.42 18.17
N PHE A 143 0.85 -7.46 18.79
CA PHE A 143 1.18 -8.70 18.10
C PHE A 143 -0.07 -9.45 17.63
N ASP A 144 -1.08 -9.59 18.50
CA ASP A 144 -2.35 -10.25 18.15
C ASP A 144 -3.04 -9.58 16.95
N GLN A 145 -2.85 -8.26 16.81
CA GLN A 145 -3.38 -7.46 15.72
C GLN A 145 -2.46 -7.37 14.49
N LYS A 146 -1.35 -8.13 14.45
CA LYS A 146 -0.33 -8.06 13.39
C LYS A 146 0.22 -6.64 13.16
N GLY A 147 0.27 -5.86 14.23
CA GLY A 147 0.65 -4.45 14.26
C GLY A 147 2.12 -4.19 14.53
N VAL A 148 2.92 -5.22 14.82
CA VAL A 148 4.37 -5.12 15.05
C VAL A 148 5.12 -5.64 13.83
N ARG A 149 6.03 -4.82 13.29
CA ARG A 149 6.80 -5.15 12.09
C ARG A 149 8.28 -4.81 12.26
N LEU A 150 9.15 -5.60 11.64
CA LEU A 150 10.58 -5.32 11.51
C LEU A 150 10.93 -5.27 10.02
N ASP A 151 11.51 -4.16 9.57
CA ASP A 151 11.84 -3.91 8.16
C ASP A 151 10.65 -4.16 7.21
N GLY A 152 9.45 -3.82 7.67
CA GLY A 152 8.19 -3.99 6.96
C GLY A 152 7.54 -5.37 7.10
N ASN A 153 8.25 -6.38 7.61
CA ASN A 153 7.73 -7.73 7.80
C ASN A 153 7.06 -7.89 9.17
N VAL A 154 5.88 -8.53 9.21
CA VAL A 154 5.14 -8.77 10.46
C VAL A 154 5.92 -9.74 11.36
N LEU A 155 6.03 -9.39 12.64
CA LEU A 155 6.56 -10.29 13.67
C LEU A 155 5.40 -10.97 14.40
N ASP A 156 5.45 -12.29 14.52
CA ASP A 156 4.36 -13.11 15.07
C ASP A 156 4.58 -13.51 16.55
N LYS A 157 5.81 -13.41 17.05
CA LYS A 157 6.18 -13.86 18.40
C LYS A 157 6.71 -12.71 19.25
N SER A 158 5.96 -12.32 20.28
CA SER A 158 6.37 -11.26 21.21
C SER A 158 7.55 -11.65 22.09
N ASP A 159 7.59 -12.92 22.49
CA ASP A 159 8.52 -13.42 23.51
C ASP A 159 9.76 -14.09 22.87
N ALA A 160 9.90 -14.02 21.54
CA ALA A 160 11.10 -14.43 20.85
C ALA A 160 12.22 -13.40 21.03
N GLU A 161 13.47 -13.86 21.00
CA GLU A 161 14.64 -12.98 20.96
C GLU A 161 14.56 -12.04 19.75
N PHE A 162 15.04 -10.80 19.91
CA PHE A 162 15.04 -9.82 18.84
C PHE A 162 15.90 -10.32 17.67
N PRO A 163 15.35 -10.46 16.45
CA PRO A 163 15.97 -11.29 15.42
C PRO A 163 17.23 -10.66 14.79
N HIS A 164 17.22 -9.35 14.54
CA HIS A 164 18.36 -8.59 14.01
C HIS A 164 18.11 -7.08 14.12
N PRO A 165 19.16 -6.23 14.09
CA PRO A 165 19.01 -4.77 13.94
C PRO A 165 18.17 -4.40 12.72
N GLY A 166 17.42 -3.30 12.79
CA GLY A 166 16.50 -2.89 11.73
C GLY A 166 15.50 -1.82 12.19
N VAL A 167 14.55 -1.48 11.31
CA VAL A 167 13.47 -0.52 11.62
C VAL A 167 12.29 -1.28 12.22
N LEU A 168 12.09 -1.08 13.53
CA LEU A 168 10.95 -1.63 14.24
C LEU A 168 9.78 -0.65 14.17
N GLN A 169 8.62 -1.14 13.77
CA GLN A 169 7.40 -0.38 13.56
C GLN A 169 6.26 -0.95 14.41
N VAL A 170 5.51 -0.07 15.07
CA VAL A 170 4.25 -0.41 15.73
C VAL A 170 3.11 0.43 15.17
N GLY A 171 2.14 -0.22 14.55
CA GLY A 171 1.05 0.45 13.84
C GLY A 171 1.57 1.30 12.68
N LYS A 172 0.90 2.41 12.37
CA LYS A 172 1.22 3.23 11.18
C LYS A 172 2.28 4.33 11.40
N ARG A 173 2.56 4.71 12.65
CA ARG A 173 3.28 5.97 12.95
C ARG A 173 4.40 5.86 13.98
N ARG A 174 4.50 4.76 14.72
CA ARG A 174 5.56 4.58 15.73
C ARG A 174 6.67 3.78 15.07
N PHE A 175 7.85 4.39 14.98
CA PHE A 175 9.06 3.81 14.40
C PHE A 175 10.22 4.01 15.35
N VAL A 176 11.10 3.01 15.45
CA VAL A 176 12.40 3.13 16.11
C VAL A 176 13.43 2.36 15.30
N ARG A 177 14.64 2.91 15.18
CA ARG A 177 15.77 2.21 14.58
C ARG A 177 16.50 1.43 15.65
N VAL A 178 16.40 0.11 15.60
CA VAL A 178 17.13 -0.79 16.50
C VAL A 178 18.51 -1.04 15.92
N LYS A 179 19.55 -0.75 16.68
CA LYS A 179 20.96 -0.93 16.34
C LYS A 179 21.61 -1.99 17.22
#